data_AF-A0A9E3Y3H8-F1
#
_entry.id   AF-A0A9E3Y3H8-F1
#
_cell.length_a   1.000
_cell.length_b   1.000
_cell.length_c   1.000
_cell.angle_alpha   90.00
_cell.angle_beta   90.00
_cell.angle_gamma   90.00
#
_symmetry.space_group_name_H-M   'P 1'
#
loop_
_entity.id
_entity.type
_entity.pdbx_description
1 polymer ?
#
loop_
_entity_poly.entity_id
_entity_poly.type
_entity_poly.pdbx_seq_one_letter_code
_entity_poly.pdbx_strand_id
1 'polypeptide(L)'
;MGVIGEQPFGVYVHVPFCRHRCDYCAFATWTDRDHLQERYLAACRRQIEQSLPELPPVTSVFVGGGTPSRVDPALLMDVLSPLPLAAGAEVTVECNPDDLTTELADVYARGGVNRLSIGVQSMVPSVLGAL
;
A
#
# COMPACT_ATOMS: atom_id res chain seq x y z
N MET A 1 17.23 -24.77 -20.50
CA MET A 1 17.27 -23.42 -19.91
C MET A 1 16.23 -22.59 -20.64
N GLY A 2 14.97 -22.66 -20.20
CA GLY A 2 13.86 -21.99 -20.90
C GLY A 2 13.97 -20.48 -20.73
N VAL A 3 13.86 -19.74 -21.83
CA VAL A 3 13.74 -18.29 -21.81
C VAL A 3 12.41 -17.99 -21.12
N ILE A 4 12.48 -17.52 -19.87
CA ILE A 4 11.33 -16.88 -19.22
C ILE A 4 11.17 -15.58 -20.01
N GLY A 5 10.25 -15.57 -20.99
CA GLY A 5 9.80 -14.29 -21.55
C GLY A 5 9.38 -13.40 -20.39
N GLU A 6 9.72 -12.10 -20.44
CA GLU A 6 9.50 -11.11 -19.37
C GLU A 6 8.12 -11.28 -18.72
N GLN A 7 8.04 -12.09 -17.67
CA GLN A 7 6.79 -12.24 -16.94
C GLN A 7 6.66 -11.00 -16.07
N PRO A 8 5.52 -10.32 -16.10
CA PRO A 8 5.28 -9.18 -15.23
C PRO A 8 5.54 -9.57 -13.77
N PHE A 9 6.43 -8.83 -13.12
CA PHE A 9 6.71 -9.01 -11.69
C PHE A 9 6.01 -7.93 -10.89
N GLY A 10 5.23 -8.35 -9.89
CA GLY A 10 4.45 -7.46 -9.03
C GLY A 10 4.92 -7.54 -7.58
N VAL A 11 4.89 -6.41 -6.88
CA VAL A 11 5.20 -6.31 -5.46
C VAL A 11 3.94 -5.94 -4.69
N TYR A 12 3.63 -6.70 -3.66
CA TYR A 12 2.58 -6.37 -2.69
C TYR A 12 3.21 -5.96 -1.37
N VAL A 13 2.84 -4.79 -0.85
CA VAL A 13 3.24 -4.32 0.48
C VAL A 13 1.98 -4.29 1.35
N HIS A 14 2.00 -5.10 2.42
CA HIS A 14 0.91 -5.15 3.38
C HIS A 14 1.07 -4.05 4.42
N VAL A 15 0.03 -3.24 4.67
CA VAL A 15 -0.02 -2.26 5.78
C VAL A 15 -1.15 -2.66 6.72
N PRO A 16 -0.87 -3.24 7.90
CA PRO A 16 -1.86 -3.95 8.70
C PRO A 16 -2.56 -3.08 9.76
N PHE A 17 -2.51 -1.76 9.65
CA PHE A 17 -3.05 -0.85 10.66
C PHE A 17 -4.42 -0.31 10.23
N CYS A 18 -5.40 -0.41 11.12
CA CYS A 18 -6.76 0.11 10.92
C CYS A 18 -7.19 0.95 12.13
N ARG A 19 -8.07 1.92 11.90
CA ARG A 19 -8.74 2.64 13.01
C ARG A 19 -9.71 1.73 13.75
N HIS A 20 -10.48 0.97 12.98
CA HIS A 20 -11.49 0.03 13.44
C HIS A 20 -11.43 -1.22 12.57
N ARG A 21 -11.84 -2.37 13.12
CA ARG A 21 -11.92 -3.62 12.38
C ARG A 21 -13.33 -3.76 11.85
N CYS A 22 -13.48 -3.71 10.53
CA CYS A 22 -14.76 -3.98 9.88
C CYS A 22 -15.08 -5.47 9.97
N ASP A 23 -16.35 -5.83 10.24
CA ASP A 23 -16.77 -7.21 10.44
C ASP A 23 -16.60 -8.10 9.19
N TYR A 24 -16.65 -7.48 8.00
CA TYR A 24 -16.43 -8.17 6.73
C TYR A 24 -14.94 -8.29 6.35
N CYS A 25 -14.04 -7.66 7.09
CA CYS A 25 -12.63 -7.58 6.71
C CYS A 25 -11.90 -8.91 6.93
N ALA A 26 -11.38 -9.48 5.84
CA ALA A 26 -10.58 -10.70 5.85
C ALA A 26 -9.05 -10.45 5.96
N PHE A 27 -8.62 -9.19 5.98
CA PHE A 27 -7.20 -8.86 6.08
C PHE A 27 -6.65 -9.03 7.50
N ALA A 28 -5.37 -9.39 7.59
CA ALA A 28 -4.63 -9.41 8.85
C ALA A 28 -4.41 -7.97 9.33
N THR A 29 -5.23 -7.51 10.28
CA THR A 29 -5.23 -6.11 10.72
C THR A 29 -5.17 -5.97 12.23
N TRP A 30 -4.69 -4.81 12.66
CA TRP A 30 -4.57 -4.41 14.06
C TRP A 30 -5.13 -3.02 14.26
N THR A 31 -5.83 -2.82 15.39
CA THR A 31 -6.48 -1.56 15.75
C THR A 31 -5.90 -0.92 17.01
N ASP A 32 -4.87 -1.52 17.58
CA ASP A 32 -4.27 -1.19 18.89
C ASP A 32 -2.74 -1.04 18.83
N ARG A 33 -2.17 -1.01 17.61
CA ARG A 33 -0.72 -1.09 17.37
C ARG A 33 -0.15 0.11 16.60
N ASP A 34 -0.81 1.27 16.65
CA ASP A 34 -0.35 2.48 15.94
C ASP A 34 1.08 2.89 16.34
N HIS A 35 1.48 2.65 17.59
CA HIS A 35 2.85 2.86 18.08
C HIS A 35 3.93 2.01 17.37
N LEU A 36 3.55 1.03 16.55
CA LEU A 36 4.45 0.19 15.77
C LEU A 36 4.55 0.59 14.30
N GLN A 37 3.78 1.57 13.83
CA GLN A 37 3.70 1.92 12.40
C GLN A 37 5.07 2.23 11.79
N GLU A 38 5.82 3.17 12.38
CA GLU A 38 7.15 3.55 11.87
C GLU A 38 8.13 2.36 11.86
N ARG A 39 8.15 1.58 12.96
CA ARG A 39 9.00 0.39 13.08
C ARG A 39 8.63 -0.66 12.04
N TYR A 40 7.35 -0.82 11.75
CA TYR A 40 6.86 -1.75 10.74
C TYR A 40 7.27 -1.31 9.34
N LEU A 41 7.05 -0.04 8.98
CA LEU A 41 7.47 0.51 7.69
C LEU A 41 8.99 0.40 7.48
N ALA A 42 9.79 0.73 8.50
CA ALA A 42 11.24 0.54 8.45
C ALA A 42 11.63 -0.93 8.23
N ALA A 43 10.89 -1.88 8.80
CA ALA A 43 11.12 -3.30 8.56
C ALA A 43 10.75 -3.71 7.12
N CYS A 44 9.65 -3.20 6.57
CA CYS A 44 9.26 -3.41 5.17
C CYS A 44 10.32 -2.88 4.20
N ARG A 45 10.82 -1.65 4.42
CA ARG A 45 11.90 -1.06 3.63
C ARG A 45 13.14 -1.96 3.64
N ARG A 46 13.59 -2.37 4.83
CA ARG A 46 14.75 -3.25 4.97
C ARG A 46 14.55 -4.59 4.24
N GLN A 47 13.34 -5.15 4.27
CA GLN A 47 13.03 -6.37 3.52
C GLN A 47 13.15 -6.14 2.01
N ILE A 48 12.62 -5.02 1.49
CA ILE A 48 12.78 -4.64 0.07
C ILE A 48 14.26 -4.53 -0.29
N GLU A 49 15.04 -3.79 0.50
CA GLU A 49 16.48 -3.60 0.29
C GLU A 49 17.25 -4.94 0.25
N GLN A 50 16.89 -5.87 1.13
CA GLN A 50 17.47 -7.21 1.16
C GLN A 50 17.09 -8.06 -0.06
N SER A 51 15.94 -7.83 -0.67
CA SER A 51 15.47 -8.54 -1.86
C SER A 51 16.02 -7.96 -3.18
N LEU A 52 16.55 -6.73 -3.19
CA LEU A 52 17.01 -6.05 -4.41
C LEU A 52 17.92 -6.89 -5.33
N PRO A 53 18.89 -7.68 -4.84
CA PRO A 53 19.76 -8.45 -5.72
C PRO A 53 19.03 -9.49 -6.60
N GLU A 54 17.85 -9.91 -6.20
CA GLU A 54 17.05 -10.95 -6.87
C GLU A 54 15.79 -10.39 -7.55
N LEU A 55 15.48 -9.10 -7.34
CA LEU A 55 14.27 -8.48 -7.87
C LEU A 55 14.43 -8.12 -9.36
N PRO A 56 13.60 -8.68 -10.27
CA PRO A 56 13.52 -8.18 -11.64
C PRO A 56 12.84 -6.81 -11.67
N PRO A 57 12.82 -6.12 -12.83
CA PRO A 57 12.05 -4.89 -12.99
C PRO A 57 10.59 -5.07 -12.55
N VAL A 58 10.14 -4.20 -11.64
CA VAL A 58 8.82 -4.27 -11.02
C VAL A 58 7.82 -3.55 -11.91
N THR A 59 6.88 -4.31 -12.47
CA THR A 59 5.84 -3.80 -13.38
C THR A 59 4.60 -3.30 -12.65
N SER A 60 4.38 -3.76 -11.41
CA SER A 60 3.28 -3.28 -10.58
C SER A 60 3.63 -3.31 -9.10
N VAL A 61 3.12 -2.33 -8.36
CA VAL A 61 3.17 -2.25 -6.90
C VAL A 61 1.76 -2.05 -6.39
N PHE A 62 1.36 -2.83 -5.40
CA PHE A 62 0.10 -2.64 -4.69
C PHE A 62 0.34 -2.57 -3.20
N VAL A 63 -0.04 -1.45 -2.59
CA VAL A 63 -0.04 -1.27 -1.14
C VAL A 63 -1.46 -1.40 -0.62
N GLY A 64 -1.70 -2.38 0.25
CA GLY A 64 -3.04 -2.64 0.78
C GLY A 64 -3.04 -3.37 2.12
N GLY A 65 -4.20 -3.85 2.54
CA GLY A 65 -4.37 -4.68 3.73
C GLY A 65 -5.32 -4.07 4.74
N GLY A 66 -4.79 -3.34 5.71
CA GLY A 66 -5.56 -2.53 6.63
C GLY A 66 -5.93 -1.20 5.98
N THR A 67 -5.27 -0.12 6.40
CA THR A 67 -5.51 1.21 5.85
C THR A 67 -4.18 1.91 5.57
N PRO A 68 -3.58 1.73 4.38
CA PRO A 68 -2.33 2.40 4.02
C PRO A 68 -2.38 3.93 4.13
N SER A 69 -3.55 4.55 3.88
CA SER A 69 -3.75 5.99 4.05
C SER A 69 -3.63 6.50 5.49
N ARG A 70 -3.55 5.62 6.51
CA ARG A 70 -3.40 6.00 7.91
C ARG A 70 -1.96 6.16 8.38
N VAL A 71 -1.00 5.55 7.69
CA VAL A 71 0.42 5.71 8.05
C VAL A 71 0.97 7.00 7.46
N ASP A 72 2.09 7.48 7.97
CA ASP A 72 2.77 8.64 7.39
C ASP A 72 3.04 8.39 5.89
N PRO A 73 2.50 9.23 4.99
CA PRO A 73 2.59 8.99 3.56
C PRO A 73 4.03 9.16 3.05
N ALA A 74 4.84 10.02 3.66
CA ALA A 74 6.23 10.18 3.29
C ALA A 74 7.04 8.94 3.69
N LEU A 75 6.80 8.37 4.88
CA LEU A 75 7.42 7.11 5.29
C LEU A 75 6.98 5.95 4.38
N LEU A 76 5.72 5.90 3.97
CA LEU A 76 5.26 4.87 3.04
C LEU A 76 5.94 5.01 1.66
N MET A 77 6.07 6.22 1.13
CA MET A 77 6.80 6.44 -0.12
C MET A 77 8.28 6.09 0.01
N ASP A 78 8.88 6.35 1.17
CA ASP A 78 10.24 5.94 1.49
C ASP A 78 10.39 4.40 1.45
N VAL A 79 9.40 3.64 1.94
CA VAL A 79 9.41 2.16 1.82
C VAL A 79 9.50 1.70 0.36
N LEU A 80 8.79 2.36 -0.55
CA LEU A 80 8.73 1.96 -1.95
C LEU A 80 9.91 2.44 -2.78
N SER A 81 10.62 3.48 -2.32
CA SER A 81 11.67 4.16 -3.08
C SER A 81 12.80 3.28 -3.62
N PRO A 82 13.20 2.16 -2.99
CA PRO A 82 14.27 1.31 -3.52
C PRO A 82 13.83 0.37 -4.65
N LEU A 83 12.52 0.21 -4.89
CA LEU A 83 12.03 -0.76 -5.87
C LEU A 83 12.50 -0.42 -7.29
N PRO A 84 13.01 -1.40 -8.05
CA PRO A 84 13.46 -1.19 -9.43
C PRO A 84 12.25 -1.16 -10.38
N LEU A 85 11.47 -0.07 -10.35
CA LEU A 85 10.27 0.07 -11.16
C LEU A 85 10.60 0.04 -12.66
N ALA A 86 9.86 -0.78 -13.41
CA ALA A 86 9.89 -0.76 -14.87
C ALA A 86 9.26 0.54 -15.40
N ALA A 87 9.62 0.92 -16.62
CA ALA A 87 8.98 2.07 -17.27
C ALA A 87 7.47 1.84 -17.41
N GLY A 88 6.67 2.81 -16.94
CA GLY A 88 5.22 2.71 -16.96
C GLY A 88 4.62 1.77 -15.91
N ALA A 89 5.38 1.37 -14.88
CA ALA A 89 4.86 0.54 -13.80
C ALA A 89 3.65 1.19 -13.11
N GLU A 90 2.65 0.37 -12.77
CA GLU A 90 1.53 0.83 -11.95
C GLU A 90 1.95 0.83 -10.48
N VAL A 91 1.69 1.93 -9.76
CA VAL A 91 1.87 2.00 -8.31
C VAL A 91 0.53 2.38 -7.71
N THR A 92 -0.12 1.40 -7.08
CA THR A 92 -1.42 1.53 -6.44
C THR A 92 -1.27 1.61 -4.91
N VAL A 93 -1.97 2.56 -4.29
CA VAL A 93 -2.18 2.60 -2.84
C VAL A 93 -3.66 2.55 -2.50
N GLU A 94 -4.06 1.65 -1.59
CA GLU A 94 -5.41 1.66 -1.02
C GLU A 94 -5.61 2.84 -0.06
N CYS A 95 -6.73 3.54 -0.19
CA CYS A 95 -7.10 4.66 0.65
C CYS A 95 -8.51 4.49 1.20
N ASN A 96 -8.67 4.81 2.49
CA ASN A 96 -9.98 5.07 3.06
C ASN A 96 -10.45 6.45 2.56
N PRO A 97 -11.72 6.59 2.10
CA PRO A 97 -12.25 7.89 1.67
C PRO A 97 -12.14 8.98 2.75
N ASP A 98 -12.22 8.63 4.04
CA ASP A 98 -12.14 9.59 5.15
C ASP A 98 -10.72 10.13 5.40
N ASP A 99 -9.69 9.41 4.95
CA ASP A 99 -8.28 9.81 5.13
C ASP A 99 -7.74 10.61 3.92
N LEU A 100 -8.47 10.61 2.79
CA LEU A 100 -7.96 11.18 1.54
C LEU A 100 -8.03 12.71 1.54
N THR A 101 -6.88 13.36 1.72
CA THR A 101 -6.72 14.81 1.55
C THR A 101 -5.91 15.15 0.30
N THR A 102 -5.93 16.43 -0.10
CA THR A 102 -5.14 16.91 -1.24
C THR A 102 -3.65 16.79 -0.94
N GLU A 103 -3.24 17.07 0.29
CA GLU A 103 -1.84 17.00 0.73
C GLU A 103 -1.31 15.56 0.69
N LEU A 104 -2.14 14.59 1.13
CA LEU A 104 -1.80 13.17 1.06
C LEU A 104 -1.68 12.72 -0.40
N ALA A 105 -2.64 13.11 -1.25
CA ALA A 105 -2.59 12.81 -2.68
C ALA A 105 -1.34 13.41 -3.36
N ASP A 106 -0.94 14.63 -2.97
CA ASP A 106 0.27 15.28 -3.48
C ASP A 106 1.55 14.56 -3.05
N VAL A 107 1.61 14.02 -1.83
CA VAL A 107 2.75 13.22 -1.37
C VAL A 107 2.83 11.91 -2.17
N TYR A 108 1.71 11.22 -2.34
CA TYR A 108 1.65 9.99 -3.13
C TYR A 108 2.01 10.21 -4.60
N ALA A 109 1.46 11.23 -5.25
CA ALA A 109 1.77 11.55 -6.63
C ALA A 109 3.26 11.87 -6.82
N ARG A 110 3.87 12.65 -5.91
CA ARG A 110 5.32 12.94 -5.93
C ARG A 110 6.17 11.70 -5.65
N GLY A 111 5.66 10.75 -4.87
CA GLY A 111 6.29 9.46 -4.61
C GLY A 111 6.12 8.43 -5.72
N GLY A 112 5.44 8.77 -6.82
CA GLY A 112 5.28 7.90 -7.99
C GLY A 112 4.00 7.05 -7.98
N VAL A 113 3.10 7.23 -7.01
CA VAL A 113 1.76 6.63 -7.03
C VAL A 113 0.98 7.20 -8.19
N ASN A 114 0.45 6.33 -9.05
CA ASN A 114 -0.31 6.72 -10.24
C ASN A 114 -1.73 6.12 -10.27
N ARG A 115 -2.11 5.37 -9.22
CA ARG A 115 -3.46 4.85 -9.03
C ARG A 115 -3.83 4.81 -7.55
N LEU A 116 -5.05 5.22 -7.22
CA LEU A 116 -5.63 5.04 -5.88
C LEU A 116 -6.77 4.02 -5.95
N SER A 117 -6.82 3.14 -4.95
CA SER A 117 -7.93 2.20 -4.77
C SER A 117 -8.75 2.65 -3.54
N ILE A 118 -9.97 3.15 -3.75
CA ILE A 118 -10.77 3.75 -2.68
C ILE A 118 -11.89 2.80 -2.26
N GLY A 119 -11.86 2.38 -0.99
CA GLY A 119 -12.86 1.47 -0.42
C GLY A 119 -14.11 2.19 0.08
N VAL A 120 -15.08 2.48 -0.80
CA VAL A 120 -16.37 3.11 -0.44
C VAL A 120 -17.31 2.19 0.34
N GLN A 121 -17.22 0.88 0.09
CA GLN A 121 -18.11 -0.17 0.62
C GLN A 121 -19.57 -0.08 0.14
N SER A 122 -20.28 1.00 0.46
CA SER A 122 -21.68 1.21 0.11
C SER A 122 -22.06 2.69 0.03
N MET A 123 -22.90 3.04 -0.94
CA MET A 123 -23.52 4.37 -1.05
C MET A 123 -24.91 4.43 -0.35
N VAL A 124 -25.33 3.34 0.31
CA VAL A 124 -26.59 3.27 1.05
C VAL A 124 -26.32 3.55 2.54
N PRO A 125 -26.82 4.67 3.11
CA PRO A 125 -26.47 5.08 4.47
C PRO A 125 -26.76 4.03 5.55
N SER A 126 -27.88 3.31 5.45
CA SER A 126 -28.25 2.27 6.42
C SER A 126 -27.33 1.05 6.37
N VAL A 127 -26.76 0.76 5.21
CA VAL A 127 -25.78 -0.31 5.05
C VAL A 127 -24.44 0.17 5.58
N LEU A 128 -23.96 1.34 5.14
CA LEU A 128 -22.67 1.89 5.57
C LEU A 128 -22.61 2.13 7.09
N GLY A 129 -23.69 2.59 7.71
CA GLY A 129 -23.76 2.79 9.16
C GLY A 129 -23.78 1.49 9.98
N ALA A 130 -23.96 0.34 9.34
CA ALA A 130 -23.86 -0.98 9.95
C ALA A 130 -22.50 -1.67 9.74
N LEU A 131 -21.57 -1.01 9.03
CA LEU A 131 -20.22 -1.50 8.71
C LEU A 131 -19.14 -1.03 9.69
#